data_AF-A0A944F792-F1
#
_entry.id   AF-A0A944F792-F1
#
_cell.length_a   1.000
_cell.length_b   1.000
_cell.length_c   1.000
_cell.angle_alpha   90.00
_cell.angle_beta   90.00
_cell.angle_gamma   90.00
#
_symmetry.space_group_name_H-M   'P 1'
#
loop_
_entity.id
_entity.type
_entity.pdbx_description
1 polymer ?
#
loop_
_entity_poly.entity_id
_entity_poly.type
_entity_poly.pdbx_seq_one_letter_code
_entity_poly.pdbx_strand_id
1 'polypeptide(L)' 'AGRALQFDFTERAPGPLIKTSPDLIDAIRNIDSVSAEYKEKYERFVEDFCEPSDGRAAERVVDRMLEIAAGE' A
#
# COMPACT_ATOMS: atom_id res chain seq x y z
N ALA A 1 -11.48 -11.29 18.08
CA ALA A 1 -11.13 -9.88 17.83
C ALA A 1 -9.76 -9.85 17.19
N GLY A 2 -9.70 -9.68 15.86
CA GLY A 2 -8.42 -9.59 15.16
C GLY A 2 -7.68 -8.33 15.58
N ARG A 3 -6.33 -8.38 15.63
CA ARG A 3 -5.47 -7.23 15.94
C ARG A 3 -5.95 -6.01 15.17
N ALA A 4 -6.34 -4.96 15.89
CA ALA A 4 -6.51 -3.66 15.31
C ALA A 4 -5.22 -3.30 14.56
N LEU A 5 -5.34 -2.98 13.28
CA LEU A 5 -4.31 -2.23 12.58
C LEU A 5 -4.08 -0.95 13.39
N GLN A 6 -2.85 -0.42 13.39
CA GLN A 6 -2.47 0.75 14.21
C GLN A 6 -3.24 2.04 13.84
N PHE A 7 -4.20 1.96 12.91
CA PHE A 7 -5.02 3.02 12.35
C PHE A 7 -6.38 2.43 11.94
N ASP A 8 -7.40 3.28 11.82
CA ASP A 8 -8.71 2.87 11.31
C ASP A 8 -8.60 2.55 9.82
N PHE A 9 -8.46 1.26 9.52
CA PHE A 9 -8.41 0.74 8.16
C PHE A 9 -9.67 1.09 7.37
N THR A 10 -10.80 1.33 8.04
CA THR A 10 -12.06 1.71 7.40
C THR A 10 -11.94 3.06 6.70
N GLU A 11 -11.19 3.99 7.30
CA GLU A 11 -11.04 5.36 6.80
C GLU A 11 -9.96 5.45 5.69
N ARG A 12 -8.90 4.63 5.80
CA ARG A 12 -7.72 4.72 4.93
C ARG A 12 -7.64 3.64 3.86
N ALA A 13 -8.65 2.80 3.70
CA ALA A 13 -8.62 1.74 2.70
C ALA A 13 -8.39 2.31 1.28
N PRO A 14 -7.49 1.70 0.48
CA PRO A 14 -7.19 2.13 -0.89
C PRO A 14 -8.31 1.76 -1.89
N GLY A 15 -9.41 1.16 -1.42
CA GLY A 15 -10.49 0.62 -2.24
C GLY A 15 -11.73 0.30 -1.40
N PRO A 16 -12.79 -0.23 -2.02
CA PRO A 16 -14.04 -0.54 -1.33
C PRO A 16 -13.87 -1.67 -0.30
N LEU A 17 -14.54 -1.55 0.84
CA LEU A 17 -14.62 -2.60 1.86
C LEU A 17 -15.81 -3.52 1.56
N ILE A 18 -15.53 -4.61 0.87
CA ILE A 18 -16.56 -5.54 0.41
C ILE A 18 -16.72 -6.66 1.44
N LYS A 19 -17.97 -6.91 1.85
CA LYS A 19 -18.30 -7.84 2.95
C LYS A 19 -18.89 -9.17 2.46
N THR A 20 -19.35 -9.23 1.22
CA THR A 20 -20.06 -10.41 0.68
C THR A 20 -19.44 -10.85 -0.64
N SER A 21 -19.52 -12.15 -0.92
CA SER A 21 -19.01 -12.72 -2.17
C SER A 21 -19.73 -12.19 -3.42
N PRO A 22 -21.07 -12.00 -3.44
CA PRO A 22 -21.75 -11.40 -4.58
C PRO A 22 -21.22 -10.00 -4.91
N ASP A 23 -21.12 -9.13 -3.91
CA ASP A 23 -20.62 -7.77 -4.10
C ASP A 23 -19.15 -7.77 -4.59
N LEU A 24 -18.35 -8.76 -4.16
CA LEU A 24 -16.98 -8.93 -4.62
C LEU A 24 -16.92 -9.32 -6.10
N ILE A 25 -17.75 -10.27 -6.51
CA ILE A 25 -17.83 -10.70 -7.91
C ILE A 25 -18.24 -9.52 -8.79
N ASP A 26 -19.22 -8.73 -8.35
CA ASP A 26 -19.69 -7.57 -9.10
C ASP A 26 -18.63 -6.46 -9.17
N ALA A 27 -17.89 -6.20 -8.08
CA ALA A 27 -16.78 -5.25 -8.10
C ALA A 27 -15.65 -5.67 -9.05
N ILE A 28 -15.31 -6.97 -9.09
CA ILE A 28 -14.29 -7.50 -10.01
C ILE A 28 -14.77 -7.40 -11.46
N ARG A 29 -16.04 -7.70 -11.73
CA ARG A 29 -16.62 -7.57 -13.08
C ARG A 29 -16.61 -6.13 -13.60
N ASN A 30 -16.68 -5.16 -12.69
CA ASN A 30 -16.71 -3.73 -13.01
C ASN A 30 -15.42 -3.01 -12.54
N ILE A 31 -14.28 -3.71 -12.58
CA ILE A 31 -13.05 -3.24 -11.94
C ILE A 31 -12.60 -1.86 -12.44
N ASP A 32 -12.78 -1.54 -13.72
CA ASP A 32 -12.40 -0.24 -14.26
C ASP A 32 -13.18 0.91 -13.61
N SER A 33 -14.47 0.72 -13.36
CA SER A 33 -15.31 1.69 -12.66
C SER A 33 -14.89 1.83 -11.20
N VAL A 34 -14.60 0.71 -10.54
CA VAL A 34 -14.11 0.71 -9.14
C VAL A 34 -12.76 1.40 -9.05
N SER A 35 -11.84 1.13 -9.96
CA SER A 35 -10.53 1.78 -10.02
C SER A 35 -10.67 3.29 -10.25
N ALA A 36 -11.57 3.73 -11.12
CA ALA A 36 -11.83 5.15 -11.33
C ALA A 36 -12.42 5.82 -10.09
N GLU A 37 -13.39 5.19 -9.42
CA GLU A 37 -14.05 5.72 -8.22
C GLU A 37 -13.10 5.85 -7.02
N TYR A 38 -12.17 4.90 -6.86
CA TYR A 38 -11.25 4.86 -5.70
C TYR A 38 -9.85 5.39 -6.00
N LYS A 39 -9.62 5.94 -7.19
CA LYS A 39 -8.29 6.39 -7.65
C LYS A 39 -7.57 7.29 -6.63
N GLU A 40 -8.23 8.35 -6.16
CA GLU A 40 -7.62 9.30 -5.22
C GLU A 40 -7.29 8.67 -3.86
N LYS A 41 -8.15 7.76 -3.38
CA LYS A 41 -7.89 7.02 -2.13
C LYS A 41 -6.70 6.09 -2.28
N TYR A 42 -6.58 5.44 -3.43
CA TYR A 42 -5.45 4.59 -3.76
C TYR A 42 -4.15 5.40 -3.83
N GLU A 43 -4.14 6.52 -4.57
CA GLU A 43 -2.97 7.40 -4.71
C GLU A 43 -2.48 7.92 -3.36
N ARG A 44 -3.39 8.42 -2.52
CA ARG A 44 -3.03 8.86 -1.15
C ARG A 44 -2.48 7.73 -0.29
N PHE A 45 -3.05 6.53 -0.39
CA PHE A 45 -2.53 5.37 0.34
C PHE A 45 -1.11 5.02 -0.10
N VAL A 46 -0.81 5.11 -1.40
CA VAL A 46 0.54 4.90 -1.93
C VAL A 46 1.51 5.96 -1.41
N GLU A 47 1.15 7.25 -1.46
CA GLU A 47 1.97 8.34 -0.92
C GLU A 47 2.29 8.14 0.57
N ASP A 48 1.27 7.83 1.38
CA ASP A 48 1.41 7.75 2.83
C ASP A 48 2.23 6.54 3.32
N PHE A 49 2.23 5.44 2.56
CA PHE A 49 2.69 4.14 3.08
C PHE A 49 3.67 3.39 2.18
N CYS A 50 3.72 3.70 0.88
CA CYS A 50 4.58 3.02 -0.06
C CYS A 50 5.82 3.83 -0.43
N GLU A 51 6.04 5.00 0.17
CA GLU A 51 7.24 5.80 -0.06
C GLU A 51 8.30 5.61 1.04
N PRO A 52 9.61 5.70 0.70
CA PRO A 52 10.19 5.73 -0.65
C PRO A 52 10.45 4.30 -1.16
N SER A 53 9.54 3.74 -1.96
CA SER A 53 9.78 2.48 -2.66
C SER A 53 10.37 2.73 -4.04
N ASP A 54 11.61 3.25 -4.06
CA ASP A 54 12.39 3.54 -5.27
C ASP A 54 13.17 2.32 -5.80
N GLY A 55 12.98 1.15 -5.19
CA GLY A 55 13.66 -0.10 -5.55
C GLY A 55 15.13 -0.18 -5.11
N ARG A 56 15.69 0.86 -4.47
CA ARG A 56 17.13 0.96 -4.14
C ARG A 56 17.44 0.78 -2.66
N ALA A 57 16.48 0.29 -1.86
CA ALA A 57 16.66 0.11 -0.43
C ALA A 57 17.81 -0.86 -0.09
N ALA A 58 17.89 -1.99 -0.79
CA ALA A 58 18.97 -2.97 -0.57
C ALA A 58 20.34 -2.41 -0.95
N GLU A 59 20.42 -1.68 -2.06
CA GLU A 59 21.64 -1.00 -2.52
C GLU A 59 22.16 -0.04 -1.43
N ARG A 60 21.31 0.87 -0.94
CA ARG A 60 21.67 1.81 0.15
C ARG A 60 22.17 1.10 1.41
N VAL A 61 21.57 -0.03 1.76
CA VAL A 61 22.00 -0.81 2.93
C VAL A 61 23.39 -1.40 2.70
N VAL A 62 23.63 -2.01 1.55
CA VAL A 62 24.93 -2.60 1.20
C VAL A 62 26.02 -1.53 1.13
N ASP A 63 25.74 -0.42 0.43
CA ASP A 63 26.67 0.71 0.34
C ASP A 63 27.04 1.20 1.74
N ARG A 64 26.04 1.40 2.61
CA ARG A 64 26.28 1.84 3.99
C ARG A 64 27.11 0.84 4.80
N MET A 65 26.92 -0.47 4.60
CA MET A 65 27.72 -1.49 5.27
C MET A 65 29.19 -1.47 4.82
N LEU A 66 29.44 -1.23 3.53
CA LEU A 66 30.79 -1.14 2.98
C LEU A 66 31.51 0.12 3.46
N GLU A 67 30.84 1.28 3.52
CA GLU A 67 31.37 2.52 4.11
C GLU A 67 31.82 2.32 5.56
N ILE A 68 30.94 1.73 6.39
CA ILE A 68 31.24 1.44 7.80
C ILE A 68 32.44 0.49 7.92
N ALA A 69 32.52 -0.53 7.06
CA ALA A 69 33.64 -1.47 7.04
C ALA A 69 34.96 -0.82 6.59
N ALA A 70 34.90 0.21 5.75
CA ALA A 70 36.06 0.98 5.30
C ALA A 70 36.59 1.97 6.36
N GLY A 71 35.86 2.15 7.48
CA GLY A 71 36.25 3.05 8.57
C GLY A 71 35.86 4.51 8.36
N GLU A 72 34.86 4.76 7.51
CA GLU A 72 34.26 6.09 7.28
C GLU A 72 33.06 6.36 8.20
#